data_AF-A0A2K8LZG7-F1
#
_entry.id   AF-A0A2K8LZG7-F1
#
_cell.length_a   1.000
_cell.length_b   1.000
_cell.length_c   1.000
_cell.angle_alpha   90.00
_cell.angle_beta   90.00
_cell.angle_gamma   90.00
#
_symmetry.space_group_name_H-M   'P 1'
#
loop_
_entity.id
_entity.type
_entity.pdbx_description
1 polymer ?
#
loop_
_entity_poly.entity_id
_entity_poly.type
_entity_poly.pdbx_seq_one_letter_code
_entity_poly.pdbx_strand_id
1 'polypeptide(L)'
;MTFAVGIFDLFSFAVPGAVQLALLAYVLDRLGVLHVAALVSAPGALLVAGAVVTSYLLGHLFHPLAAQLERLRPRPDAEEARKEFLARVPRARDRAYVQTDPALLVAAIELHDKDAGGEIIRMRAQSVMLRNIAFAFAVATVVALVQTATGPHQVVAAVAAVLSVLGTTAALGSSRKVWHMSRLKTLDVCYWIPDIDETFTADAPAEG
;
A
#
# COMPACT_ATOMS: atom_id res chain seq x y z
N MET A 1 27.01 1.01 -5.28
CA MET A 1 25.75 1.20 -4.51
C MET A 1 24.60 0.90 -5.46
N THR A 2 24.18 -0.35 -5.54
CA THR A 2 23.00 -0.75 -6.34
C THR A 2 21.77 -0.48 -5.51
N PHE A 3 20.96 0.51 -5.92
CA PHE A 3 19.61 0.68 -5.42
C PHE A 3 18.79 -0.54 -5.87
N ALA A 4 18.78 -1.59 -5.06
CA ALA A 4 17.85 -2.70 -5.21
C ALA A 4 16.48 -2.26 -4.70
N VAL A 5 15.89 -1.25 -5.36
CA VAL A 5 14.48 -0.92 -5.15
C VAL A 5 13.69 -2.05 -5.80
N GLY A 6 13.03 -2.87 -4.98
CA GLY A 6 12.14 -3.91 -5.49
C GLY A 6 11.09 -3.29 -6.41
N ILE A 7 10.82 -3.93 -7.56
CA ILE A 7 9.86 -3.40 -8.54
C ILE A 7 8.49 -3.08 -7.93
N PHE A 8 8.06 -3.86 -6.95
CA PHE A 8 6.81 -3.63 -6.22
C PHE A 8 6.87 -2.41 -5.29
N ASP A 9 8.03 -2.09 -4.74
CA ASP A 9 8.24 -0.90 -3.92
C ASP A 9 8.15 0.36 -4.80
N LEU A 10 8.78 0.34 -5.98
CA LEU A 10 8.67 1.40 -6.97
C LEU A 10 7.20 1.69 -7.31
N PHE A 11 6.41 0.66 -7.64
CA PHE A 11 4.99 0.83 -7.95
C PHE A 11 4.14 1.25 -6.75
N SER A 12 4.53 0.87 -5.53
CA SER A 12 3.83 1.28 -4.29
C SER A 12 3.84 2.78 -4.05
N PHE A 13 4.78 3.50 -4.66
CA PHE A 13 4.88 4.96 -4.58
C PHE A 13 4.54 5.64 -5.91
N ALA A 14 4.98 5.10 -7.05
CA ALA A 14 4.76 5.73 -8.35
C ALA A 14 3.27 5.77 -8.74
N VAL A 15 2.50 4.69 -8.52
CA VAL A 15 1.08 4.65 -8.91
C VAL A 15 0.24 5.63 -8.08
N PRO A 16 0.29 5.63 -6.73
CA PRO A 16 -0.44 6.62 -5.95
C PRO A 16 0.05 8.03 -6.22
N GLY A 17 1.35 8.20 -6.42
CA GLY A 17 1.97 9.46 -6.78
C GLY A 17 1.48 10.03 -8.10
N ALA A 18 1.15 9.19 -9.09
CA ALA A 18 0.55 9.63 -10.35
C ALA A 18 -0.87 10.18 -10.13
N VAL A 19 -1.66 9.55 -9.26
CA VAL A 19 -2.98 10.06 -8.88
C VAL A 19 -2.86 11.40 -8.15
N GLN A 20 -1.89 11.52 -7.24
CA GLN A 20 -1.59 12.76 -6.53
C GLN A 20 -1.11 13.86 -7.47
N LEU A 21 -0.24 13.52 -8.43
CA LEU A 21 0.27 14.44 -9.44
C LEU A 21 -0.87 14.96 -10.32
N ALA A 22 -1.78 14.08 -10.76
CA ALA A 22 -2.94 14.48 -11.55
C ALA A 22 -3.84 15.45 -10.77
N LEU A 23 -4.11 15.16 -9.49
CA LEU A 23 -4.89 16.04 -8.63
C LEU A 23 -4.20 17.39 -8.40
N LEU A 24 -2.88 17.37 -8.16
CA LEU A 24 -2.09 18.57 -7.94
C LEU A 24 -2.05 19.44 -9.20
N ALA A 25 -1.78 18.85 -10.37
CA ALA A 25 -1.78 19.54 -11.65
C ALA A 25 -3.15 20.20 -11.92
N TYR A 26 -4.23 19.47 -11.64
CA TYR A 26 -5.59 20.00 -11.75
C TYR A 26 -5.83 21.22 -10.83
N VAL A 27 -5.43 21.13 -9.56
CA VAL A 27 -5.58 22.25 -8.61
C VAL A 27 -4.73 23.45 -9.04
N LEU A 28 -3.47 23.24 -9.43
CA LEU A 28 -2.57 24.31 -9.87
C LEU A 28 -3.07 25.00 -11.14
N ASP A 29 -3.64 24.25 -12.08
CA ASP A 29 -4.27 24.79 -13.29
C ASP A 29 -5.47 25.68 -12.95
N ARG A 30 -6.33 25.21 -12.03
CA ARG A 30 -7.50 25.99 -11.59
C ARG A 30 -7.14 27.24 -10.79
N LEU A 31 -5.99 27.25 -10.12
CA LEU A 31 -5.46 28.42 -9.43
C LEU A 31 -4.70 29.39 -10.37
N GLY A 32 -4.52 29.02 -11.64
CA GLY A 32 -3.76 29.82 -12.62
C GLY A 32 -2.25 29.83 -12.39
N VAL A 33 -1.74 28.98 -11.49
CA VAL A 33 -0.30 28.85 -11.18
C VAL A 33 0.42 28.06 -12.27
N LEU A 34 -0.25 27.04 -12.78
CA LEU A 34 0.22 26.21 -13.89
C LEU A 34 -0.77 26.36 -15.04
N HIS A 35 -0.31 26.25 -16.29
CA HIS A 35 -1.21 26.15 -17.45
C HIS A 35 -0.93 24.82 -18.12
N VAL A 36 -1.78 23.82 -17.92
CA VAL A 36 -1.57 22.47 -18.44
C VAL A 36 -1.47 22.47 -19.97
N ALA A 37 -2.18 23.38 -20.63
CA ALA A 37 -2.10 23.59 -22.08
C ALA A 37 -0.66 23.94 -22.55
N ALA A 38 0.12 24.66 -21.74
CA ALA A 38 1.50 24.99 -22.08
C ALA A 38 2.42 23.76 -22.06
N LEU A 39 2.12 22.77 -21.22
CA LEU A 39 2.89 21.52 -21.17
C LEU A 39 2.76 20.70 -22.45
N VAL A 40 1.68 20.85 -23.22
CA VAL A 40 1.47 20.11 -24.49
C VAL A 40 2.56 20.44 -25.52
N SER A 41 3.20 21.61 -25.42
CA SER A 41 4.27 22.03 -26.32
C SER A 41 5.66 21.46 -25.96
N ALA A 42 5.81 20.86 -24.77
CA ALA A 42 7.09 20.32 -24.33
C ALA A 42 7.40 18.97 -24.99
N PRO A 43 8.69 18.58 -25.10
CA PRO A 43 9.07 17.30 -25.67
C PRO A 43 8.43 16.13 -24.89
N GLY A 44 7.63 15.31 -25.57
CA GLY A 44 6.84 14.26 -24.93
C GLY A 44 7.66 13.30 -24.07
N ALA A 45 8.87 12.94 -24.51
CA ALA A 45 9.77 12.08 -23.74
C ALA A 45 10.18 12.72 -22.38
N LEU A 46 10.47 14.03 -22.37
CA LEU A 46 10.79 14.76 -21.14
C LEU A 46 9.58 14.89 -20.23
N LEU A 47 8.39 15.11 -20.78
CA LEU A 47 7.15 15.15 -20.00
C LEU A 47 6.87 13.81 -19.31
N VAL A 48 6.99 12.70 -20.05
CA VAL A 48 6.78 11.36 -19.49
C VAL A 48 7.82 11.05 -18.43
N ALA A 49 9.10 11.29 -18.71
CA ALA A 49 10.17 11.08 -17.73
C ALA A 49 9.96 11.92 -16.47
N GLY A 50 9.65 13.22 -16.64
CA GLY A 50 9.34 14.13 -15.54
C GLY A 50 8.10 13.69 -14.74
N ALA A 51 7.03 13.25 -15.41
CA ALA A 51 5.83 12.77 -14.76
C ALA A 51 6.08 11.50 -13.95
N VAL A 52 6.85 10.54 -14.46
CA VAL A 52 7.21 9.31 -13.75
C VAL A 52 8.04 9.62 -12.51
N VAL A 53 9.10 10.43 -12.65
CA VAL A 53 9.96 10.81 -11.52
C VAL A 53 9.18 11.60 -10.47
N THR A 54 8.41 12.59 -10.90
CA THR A 54 7.60 13.42 -9.98
C THR A 54 6.53 12.60 -9.28
N SER A 55 5.89 11.66 -9.98
CA SER A 55 4.93 10.74 -9.37
C SER A 55 5.59 9.93 -8.26
N TYR A 56 6.75 9.30 -8.54
CA TYR A 56 7.46 8.54 -7.51
C TYR A 56 7.83 9.39 -6.28
N LEU A 57 8.35 10.60 -6.51
CA LEU A 57 8.71 11.53 -5.43
C LEU A 57 7.50 11.98 -4.61
N LEU A 58 6.39 12.32 -5.27
CA LEU A 58 5.14 12.70 -4.58
C LEU A 58 4.60 11.53 -3.77
N GLY A 59 4.57 10.33 -4.34
CA GLY A 59 4.12 9.13 -3.63
C GLY A 59 4.90 8.88 -2.36
N HIS A 60 6.22 9.09 -2.39
CA HIS A 60 7.09 8.99 -1.21
C HIS A 60 6.83 10.13 -0.22
N LEU A 61 6.71 11.36 -0.70
CA LEU A 61 6.45 12.56 0.12
C LEU A 61 5.14 12.47 0.90
N PHE A 62 4.08 11.97 0.27
CA PHE A 62 2.75 11.85 0.87
C PHE A 62 2.55 10.55 1.66
N HIS A 63 3.51 9.61 1.63
CA HIS A 63 3.44 8.37 2.39
C HIS A 63 3.18 8.55 3.90
N PRO A 64 3.90 9.42 4.65
CA PRO A 64 3.63 9.62 6.07
C PRO A 64 2.24 10.20 6.32
N LEU A 65 1.73 11.05 5.42
CA LEU A 65 0.37 11.60 5.51
C LEU A 65 -0.68 10.52 5.27
N ALA A 66 -0.44 9.62 4.32
CA ALA A 66 -1.29 8.45 4.12
C ALA A 66 -1.31 7.51 5.34
N ALA A 67 -0.21 7.42 6.09
CA ALA A 67 -0.17 6.67 7.36
C ALA A 67 -1.02 7.33 8.46
N GLN A 68 -1.16 8.67 8.47
CA GLN A 68 -2.07 9.36 9.40
C GLN A 68 -3.53 8.99 9.12
N LEU A 69 -3.90 8.84 7.85
CA LEU A 69 -5.25 8.43 7.45
C LEU A 69 -5.62 7.04 8.01
N GLU A 70 -4.63 6.16 8.14
CA GLU A 70 -4.80 4.82 8.71
C GLU A 70 -5.21 4.85 10.19
N ARG A 71 -4.91 5.92 10.92
CA ARG A 71 -5.34 6.07 12.33
C ARG A 71 -6.86 6.09 12.48
N LEU A 72 -7.60 6.49 11.44
CA LEU A 72 -9.07 6.48 11.45
C LEU A 72 -9.64 5.05 11.37
N ARG A 73 -8.91 4.12 10.74
CA ARG A 73 -9.27 2.71 10.62
C ARG A 73 -8.01 1.85 10.63
N PRO A 74 -7.52 1.45 11.81
CA PRO A 74 -6.25 0.74 11.93
C PRO A 74 -6.27 -0.60 11.18
N ARG A 75 -5.09 -1.01 10.70
CA ARG A 75 -4.90 -2.32 10.07
C ARG A 75 -5.11 -3.46 11.07
N PRO A 76 -5.59 -4.62 10.60
CA PRO A 76 -5.64 -5.85 11.41
C PRO A 76 -4.27 -6.18 11.97
N ASP A 77 -4.21 -6.53 13.25
CA ASP A 77 -2.95 -6.90 13.89
C ASP A 77 -2.49 -8.31 13.48
N ALA A 78 -1.21 -8.64 13.72
CA ALA A 78 -0.64 -9.95 13.44
C ALA A 78 -1.37 -11.04 14.24
N GLU A 79 -1.84 -10.69 15.44
CA GLU A 79 -2.64 -11.59 16.25
C GLU A 79 -3.97 -11.99 15.60
N GLU A 80 -4.61 -11.10 14.85
CA GLU A 80 -5.87 -11.42 14.16
C GLU A 80 -5.63 -12.48 13.08
N ALA A 81 -4.58 -12.31 12.28
CA ALA A 81 -4.19 -13.29 11.28
C ALA A 81 -3.79 -14.63 11.92
N ARG A 82 -3.07 -14.60 13.05
CA ARG A 82 -2.71 -15.80 13.82
C ARG A 82 -3.93 -16.53 14.37
N LYS A 83 -4.89 -15.80 14.96
CA LYS A 83 -6.15 -16.38 15.48
C LYS A 83 -6.94 -17.05 14.36
N GLU A 84 -7.06 -16.39 13.22
CA GLU A 84 -7.76 -16.95 12.05
C GLU A 84 -7.04 -18.18 11.50
N PHE A 85 -5.71 -18.14 11.39
CA PHE A 85 -4.91 -19.29 10.98
C PHE A 85 -5.12 -20.50 11.91
N LEU A 86 -5.03 -20.29 13.23
CA LEU A 86 -5.19 -21.37 14.22
C LEU A 86 -6.62 -21.91 14.30
N ALA A 87 -7.63 -21.10 13.96
CA ALA A 87 -9.00 -21.58 13.81
C ALA A 87 -9.15 -22.54 12.60
N ARG A 88 -8.39 -22.32 11.54
CA ARG A 88 -8.38 -23.16 10.32
C ARG A 88 -7.48 -24.39 10.46
N VAL A 89 -6.33 -24.25 11.12
CA VAL A 89 -5.32 -25.29 11.30
C VAL A 89 -4.96 -25.46 12.79
N PRO A 90 -5.83 -26.08 13.61
CA PRO A 90 -5.60 -26.19 15.05
C PRO A 90 -4.33 -26.97 15.42
N ARG A 91 -3.88 -27.89 14.55
CA ARG A 91 -2.66 -28.70 14.75
C ARG A 91 -1.37 -27.89 14.73
N ALA A 92 -1.40 -26.68 14.18
CA ALA A 92 -0.23 -25.81 14.13
C ALA A 92 -0.02 -25.00 15.43
N ARG A 93 -0.89 -25.13 16.43
CA ARG A 93 -0.87 -24.30 17.66
C ARG A 93 0.47 -24.28 18.39
N ASP A 94 1.14 -25.43 18.43
CA ASP A 94 2.38 -25.61 19.19
C ASP A 94 3.64 -25.47 18.31
N ARG A 95 3.48 -25.04 17.04
CA ARG A 95 4.60 -24.85 16.11
C ARG A 95 5.34 -23.54 16.40
N ALA A 96 6.67 -23.59 16.41
CA ALA A 96 7.53 -22.47 16.81
C ALA A 96 7.36 -21.25 15.89
N TYR A 97 7.15 -21.47 14.59
CA TYR A 97 6.96 -20.39 13.64
C TYR A 97 5.69 -19.56 13.91
N VAL A 98 4.67 -20.11 14.58
CA VAL A 98 3.40 -19.41 14.84
C VAL A 98 3.57 -18.25 15.82
N GLN A 99 4.56 -18.33 16.71
CA GLN A 99 4.88 -17.27 17.68
C GLN A 99 6.01 -16.35 17.22
N THR A 100 6.59 -16.63 16.06
CA THR A 100 7.73 -15.89 15.52
C THR A 100 7.29 -14.57 14.89
N ASP A 101 8.19 -13.59 14.88
CA ASP A 101 7.95 -12.30 14.24
C ASP A 101 7.63 -12.46 12.73
N PRO A 102 6.56 -11.83 12.20
CA PRO A 102 6.16 -11.96 10.80
C PRO A 102 7.19 -11.49 9.76
N ALA A 103 8.17 -10.68 10.13
CA ALA A 103 9.28 -10.30 9.26
C ALA A 103 10.29 -11.45 9.12
N LEU A 104 10.61 -12.13 10.22
CA LEU A 104 11.49 -13.30 10.21
C LEU A 104 10.87 -14.46 9.43
N LEU A 105 9.56 -14.66 9.54
CA LEU A 105 8.85 -15.67 8.75
C LEU A 105 8.99 -15.44 7.24
N VAL A 106 8.89 -14.19 6.77
CA VAL A 106 9.05 -13.89 5.34
C VAL A 106 10.49 -14.14 4.88
N ALA A 107 11.48 -13.74 5.68
CA ALA A 107 12.88 -14.04 5.37
C ALA A 107 13.14 -15.55 5.29
N ALA A 108 12.59 -16.33 6.22
CA ALA A 108 12.70 -17.79 6.18
C ALA A 108 12.00 -18.39 4.95
N ILE A 109 10.83 -17.87 4.57
CA ILE A 109 10.15 -18.27 3.33
C ILE A 109 11.03 -17.97 2.11
N GLU A 110 11.65 -16.79 2.00
CA GLU A 110 12.50 -16.43 0.86
C GLU A 110 13.73 -17.33 0.69
N LEU A 111 14.23 -17.92 1.78
CA LEU A 111 15.32 -18.90 1.74
C LEU A 111 14.88 -20.25 1.16
N HIS A 112 13.62 -20.64 1.39
CA HIS A 112 13.07 -21.92 0.92
C HIS A 112 12.40 -21.82 -0.46
N ASP A 113 11.62 -20.75 -0.67
CA ASP A 113 10.85 -20.49 -1.88
C ASP A 113 10.78 -18.98 -2.14
N LYS A 114 11.62 -18.53 -3.09
CA LYS A 114 11.70 -17.12 -3.52
C LYS A 114 10.41 -16.63 -4.18
N ASP A 115 9.68 -17.51 -4.87
CA ASP A 115 8.45 -17.12 -5.57
C ASP A 115 7.32 -16.89 -4.57
N ALA A 116 7.18 -17.78 -3.57
CA ALA A 116 6.24 -17.60 -2.47
C ALA A 116 6.54 -16.35 -1.63
N GLY A 117 7.81 -16.11 -1.30
CA GLY A 117 8.26 -14.91 -0.60
C GLY A 117 7.97 -13.63 -1.40
N GLY A 118 8.29 -13.64 -2.70
CA GLY A 118 8.04 -12.53 -3.63
C GLY A 118 6.55 -12.20 -3.76
N GLU A 119 5.67 -13.20 -3.75
CA GLU A 119 4.23 -12.98 -3.76
C GLU A 119 3.72 -12.30 -2.47
N ILE A 120 4.22 -12.71 -1.30
CA ILE A 120 3.85 -12.08 -0.02
C ILE A 120 4.29 -10.61 -0.02
N ILE A 121 5.52 -10.33 -0.46
CA ILE A 121 6.03 -8.96 -0.60
C ILE A 121 5.18 -8.14 -1.57
N ARG A 122 4.81 -8.72 -2.71
CA ARG A 122 3.90 -8.08 -3.68
C ARG A 122 2.56 -7.73 -3.06
N MET A 123 1.95 -8.62 -2.29
CA MET A 123 0.68 -8.34 -1.59
C MET A 123 0.84 -7.21 -0.57
N ARG A 124 1.92 -7.21 0.21
CA ARG A 124 2.22 -6.13 1.17
C ARG A 124 2.39 -4.79 0.46
N ALA A 125 3.16 -4.76 -0.62
CA ALA A 125 3.33 -3.58 -1.48
C ALA A 125 1.99 -3.07 -2.03
N GLN A 126 1.14 -3.95 -2.58
CA GLN A 126 -0.20 -3.60 -3.03
C GLN A 126 -1.07 -2.99 -1.92
N SER A 127 -0.99 -3.51 -0.70
CA SER A 127 -1.73 -2.93 0.43
C SER A 127 -1.27 -1.50 0.75
N VAL A 128 0.03 -1.22 0.66
CA VAL A 128 0.60 0.13 0.86
C VAL A 128 0.16 1.05 -0.27
N MET A 129 0.25 0.57 -1.50
CA MET A 129 -0.22 1.28 -2.70
C MET A 129 -1.68 1.72 -2.56
N LEU A 130 -2.58 0.79 -2.21
CA LEU A 130 -4.01 1.06 -2.03
C LEU A 130 -4.27 2.08 -0.92
N ARG A 131 -3.50 2.03 0.17
CA ARG A 131 -3.61 3.03 1.25
C ARG A 131 -3.22 4.44 0.76
N ASN A 132 -2.13 4.55 0.03
CA ASN A 132 -1.67 5.85 -0.48
C ASN A 132 -2.65 6.40 -1.54
N ILE A 133 -3.27 5.53 -2.36
CA ILE A 133 -4.36 5.91 -3.28
C ILE A 133 -5.57 6.41 -2.50
N ALA A 134 -5.94 5.76 -1.41
CA ALA A 134 -7.04 6.20 -0.56
C ALA A 134 -6.80 7.62 -0.03
N PHE A 135 -5.57 7.95 0.35
CA PHE A 135 -5.20 9.31 0.74
C PHE A 135 -5.39 10.31 -0.40
N ALA A 136 -4.97 9.96 -1.63
CA ALA A 136 -5.18 10.82 -2.79
C ALA A 136 -6.68 11.09 -3.04
N PHE A 137 -7.53 10.06 -2.91
CA PHE A 137 -8.98 10.22 -3.01
C PHE A 137 -9.56 11.06 -1.87
N ALA A 138 -9.04 10.95 -0.64
CA ALA A 138 -9.48 11.78 0.46
C ALA A 138 -9.21 13.27 0.20
N VAL A 139 -8.04 13.60 -0.35
CA VAL A 139 -7.72 14.98 -0.77
C VAL A 139 -8.61 15.41 -1.94
N ALA A 140 -8.86 14.52 -2.91
CA ALA A 140 -9.75 14.80 -4.03
C ALA A 140 -11.19 15.10 -3.58
N THR A 141 -11.68 14.42 -2.54
CA THR A 141 -12.97 14.74 -1.90
C THR A 141 -12.99 16.18 -1.39
N VAL A 142 -11.95 16.62 -0.68
CA VAL A 142 -11.88 18.00 -0.17
C VAL A 142 -11.92 19.00 -1.32
N VAL A 143 -11.14 18.78 -2.37
CA VAL A 143 -11.12 19.65 -3.57
C VAL A 143 -12.51 19.70 -4.22
N ALA A 144 -13.14 18.56 -4.41
CA ALA A 144 -14.46 18.47 -5.03
C ALA A 144 -15.57 19.13 -4.18
N LEU A 145 -15.50 19.02 -2.85
CA LEU A 145 -16.42 19.71 -1.94
C LEU A 145 -16.28 21.24 -2.04
N VAL A 146 -15.04 21.75 -2.07
CA VAL A 146 -14.80 23.19 -2.26
C VAL A 146 -15.38 23.65 -3.61
N GLN A 147 -15.17 22.88 -4.68
CA GLN A 147 -15.71 23.21 -6.00
C GLN A 147 -17.23 23.13 -6.10
N THR A 148 -17.86 22.31 -5.26
CA THR A 148 -19.33 22.26 -5.18
C THR A 148 -19.86 23.58 -4.60
N ALA A 149 -19.13 24.20 -3.68
CA ALA A 149 -19.50 25.47 -3.07
C ALA A 149 -19.15 26.70 -3.94
N THR A 150 -18.04 26.69 -4.67
CA THR A 150 -17.50 27.87 -5.36
C THR A 150 -17.54 27.80 -6.90
N GLY A 151 -17.77 26.62 -7.47
CA GLY A 151 -17.60 26.36 -8.89
C GLY A 151 -18.87 26.49 -9.73
N PRO A 152 -18.75 26.73 -11.05
CA PRO A 152 -19.88 26.82 -11.97
C PRO A 152 -20.53 25.46 -12.29
N HIS A 153 -19.81 24.36 -12.05
CA HIS A 153 -20.27 22.99 -12.36
C HIS A 153 -20.51 22.17 -11.09
N GLN A 154 -21.40 22.66 -10.23
CA GLN A 154 -21.65 22.11 -8.89
C GLN A 154 -22.06 20.63 -8.92
N VAL A 155 -22.88 20.22 -9.90
CA VAL A 155 -23.36 18.83 -10.00
C VAL A 155 -22.20 17.87 -10.29
N VAL A 156 -21.30 18.24 -11.22
CA VAL A 156 -20.13 17.42 -11.55
C VAL A 156 -19.19 17.32 -10.35
N ALA A 157 -18.97 18.44 -9.65
CA ALA A 157 -18.15 18.47 -8.44
C ALA A 157 -18.75 17.62 -7.31
N ALA A 158 -20.07 17.66 -7.12
CA ALA A 158 -20.76 16.83 -6.13
C ALA A 158 -20.63 15.33 -6.45
N VAL A 159 -20.81 14.94 -7.71
CA VAL A 159 -20.61 13.55 -8.15
C VAL A 159 -19.15 13.11 -7.93
N ALA A 160 -18.18 13.95 -8.29
CA ALA A 160 -16.76 13.66 -8.07
C ALA A 160 -16.43 13.52 -6.57
N ALA A 161 -17.05 14.33 -5.71
CA ALA A 161 -16.89 14.23 -4.26
C ALA A 161 -17.40 12.88 -3.73
N VAL A 162 -18.61 12.47 -4.15
CA VAL A 162 -19.20 11.17 -3.78
C VAL A 162 -18.32 10.02 -4.25
N LEU A 163 -17.90 10.03 -5.53
CA LEU A 163 -17.01 8.99 -6.08
C LEU A 163 -15.67 8.93 -5.34
N SER A 164 -15.11 10.07 -4.94
CA SER A 164 -13.85 10.13 -4.19
C SER A 164 -14.01 9.59 -2.76
N VAL A 165 -15.15 9.83 -2.10
CA VAL A 165 -15.46 9.23 -0.79
C VAL A 165 -15.57 7.71 -0.91
N LEU A 166 -16.32 7.22 -1.91
CA LEU A 166 -16.45 5.79 -2.19
C LEU A 166 -15.08 5.16 -2.53
N GLY A 167 -14.28 5.82 -3.35
CA GLY A 167 -12.92 5.40 -3.68
C GLY A 167 -12.02 5.31 -2.45
N THR A 168 -12.07 6.31 -1.55
CA THR A 168 -11.31 6.32 -0.30
C THR A 168 -11.68 5.13 0.58
N THR A 169 -12.98 4.93 0.82
CA THR A 169 -13.47 3.85 1.69
C THR A 169 -13.17 2.47 1.11
N ALA A 170 -13.38 2.27 -0.19
CA ALA A 170 -13.08 1.02 -0.89
C ALA A 170 -11.57 0.71 -0.89
N ALA A 171 -10.72 1.72 -1.14
CA ALA A 171 -9.28 1.56 -1.15
C ALA A 171 -8.73 1.24 0.25
N LEU A 172 -9.22 1.89 1.31
CA LEU A 172 -8.86 1.54 2.70
C LEU A 172 -9.32 0.13 3.08
N GLY A 173 -10.56 -0.23 2.75
CA GLY A 173 -11.08 -1.58 2.99
C GLY A 173 -10.26 -2.65 2.28
N SER A 174 -9.95 -2.41 1.00
CA SER A 174 -9.14 -3.33 0.19
C SER A 174 -7.69 -3.42 0.68
N SER A 175 -7.07 -2.29 1.04
CA SER A 175 -5.73 -2.26 1.64
C SER A 175 -5.65 -3.14 2.88
N ARG A 176 -6.60 -3.00 3.81
CA ARG A 176 -6.69 -3.81 5.03
C ARG A 176 -6.88 -5.30 4.73
N LYS A 177 -7.78 -5.62 3.80
CA LYS A 177 -8.02 -7.00 3.38
C LYS A 177 -6.76 -7.64 2.81
N VAL A 178 -6.08 -6.95 1.89
CA VAL A 178 -4.84 -7.45 1.27
C VAL A 178 -3.72 -7.60 2.31
N TRP A 179 -3.59 -6.64 3.23
CA TRP A 179 -2.62 -6.72 4.33
C TRP A 179 -2.85 -7.96 5.20
N HIS A 180 -4.09 -8.17 5.64
CA HIS A 180 -4.47 -9.33 6.44
C HIS A 180 -4.23 -10.66 5.70
N MET A 181 -4.65 -10.74 4.44
CA MET A 181 -4.45 -11.92 3.60
C MET A 181 -2.96 -12.21 3.38
N SER A 182 -2.10 -11.19 3.31
CA SER A 182 -0.65 -11.40 3.20
C SER A 182 -0.06 -12.04 4.46
N ARG A 183 -0.55 -11.66 5.64
CA ARG A 183 -0.13 -12.24 6.93
C ARG A 183 -0.63 -13.68 7.07
N LEU A 184 -1.89 -13.91 6.72
CA LEU A 184 -2.47 -15.25 6.73
C LEU A 184 -1.72 -16.19 5.77
N LYS A 185 -1.45 -15.73 4.55
CA LYS A 185 -0.65 -16.46 3.56
C LYS A 185 0.77 -16.75 4.04
N THR A 186 1.38 -15.84 4.81
CA THR A 186 2.70 -16.08 5.42
C THR A 186 2.66 -17.32 6.32
N LEU A 187 1.67 -17.41 7.21
CA LEU A 187 1.49 -18.56 8.11
C LEU A 187 1.13 -19.85 7.36
N ASP A 188 0.26 -19.74 6.36
CA ASP A 188 -0.14 -20.87 5.51
C ASP A 188 1.07 -21.44 4.75
N VAL A 189 1.94 -20.59 4.19
CA VAL A 189 3.15 -21.05 3.49
C VAL A 189 4.13 -21.70 4.47
N CYS A 190 4.40 -21.08 5.62
CA CYS A 190 5.25 -21.68 6.65
C CYS A 190 4.76 -23.06 7.07
N TYR A 191 3.45 -23.28 7.18
CA TYR A 191 2.90 -24.59 7.55
C TYR A 191 3.38 -25.73 6.64
N TRP A 192 3.56 -25.46 5.35
CA TRP A 192 3.94 -26.44 4.34
C TRP A 192 5.45 -26.55 4.10
N ILE A 193 6.27 -25.64 4.65
CA ILE A 193 7.73 -25.73 4.54
C ILE A 193 8.23 -26.81 5.53
N PRO A 194 8.93 -27.85 5.04
CA PRO A 194 9.55 -28.85 5.90
C PRO A 194 10.57 -28.21 6.84
N ASP A 195 10.65 -28.69 8.08
CA ASP A 195 11.68 -28.30 9.07
C ASP A 195 11.77 -26.80 9.37
N ILE A 196 10.76 -26.02 8.99
CA ILE A 196 10.69 -24.57 9.24
C ILE A 196 10.78 -24.22 10.73
N ASP A 197 10.29 -25.11 11.59
CA ASP A 197 10.32 -24.92 13.04
C ASP A 197 11.74 -24.99 13.60
N GLU A 198 12.62 -25.80 13.00
CA GLU A 198 14.02 -25.93 13.42
C GLU A 198 14.79 -24.62 13.26
N THR A 199 14.42 -23.83 12.25
CA THR A 199 14.98 -22.50 12.00
C THR A 199 14.70 -21.54 13.17
N PHE A 200 13.63 -21.77 13.94
CA PHE A 200 13.18 -20.86 15.01
C PHE A 200 13.36 -21.43 16.42
N THR A 201 13.55 -22.74 16.56
CA THR A 201 13.87 -23.37 17.85
C THR A 201 15.36 -23.33 18.19
N ALA A 202 16.26 -23.24 17.19
CA ALA A 202 17.71 -23.23 17.39
C ALA A 202 18.24 -21.99 18.15
N ASP A 203 17.48 -20.88 18.17
CA ASP A 203 17.85 -19.62 18.83
C ASP A 203 17.18 -19.41 20.22
N ALA A 204 16.40 -20.38 20.71
CA ALA A 204 15.87 -20.31 22.08
C ALA A 204 17.03 -20.53 23.07
N PRO A 205 17.34 -19.58 23.97
CA PRO A 205 18.38 -19.80 24.97
C PRO A 205 18.00 -21.02 25.78
N ALA A 206 18.94 -21.97 25.92
CA ALA A 206 18.80 -23.09 26.83
C ALA A 206 18.46 -22.53 28.22
N GLU A 207 17.25 -22.76 28.69
CA GLU A 207 16.88 -22.48 30.07
C GLU A 207 17.84 -23.27 30.97
N GLY A 208 18.69 -22.55 31.71
CA GLY A 208 19.61 -23.10 32.70
C GLY A 208 18.96 -23.29 34.06
#